data_AF-A0A945VPW9-F1
#
_entry.id   AF-A0A945VPW9-F1
#
_cell.length_a   1.000
_cell.length_b   1.000
_cell.length_c   1.000
_cell.angle_alpha   90.00
_cell.angle_beta   90.00
_cell.angle_gamma   90.00
#
_symmetry.space_group_name_H-M   'P 1'
#
loop_
_entity.id
_entity.type
_entity.pdbx_description
1 polymer ?
#
loop_
_entity_poly.entity_id
_entity_poly.type
_entity_poly.pdbx_seq_one_letter_code
_entity_poly.pdbx_strand_id
1 'polypeptide(L)'
;MEFSTIVIIIAVVVIVFYSLIKKGVIEAREAEVKRQEDEIRREEQKKKRKEEERNYREKEKLRIAEAKRQIEAEKQQREKERLEEKEAILKANEKRKSDLVEEYGKKIGSAVFSKRVVLGMSKKMVRESMGKAKYEGSDKWYYGKKRFDKCIQFEKHMVVKHSKCDDIWLDMPRAALIASYGKPDDEKKTVTKKSVKLRLYYGWRFTRQMTKAYKFEVRLDNDLVVGWKELE
;
A
#
# COMPACT_ATOMS: atom_id res chain seq x y z
N MET A 1 104.33 4.36 -57.21
CA MET A 1 103.50 3.35 -56.53
C MET A 1 102.35 3.95 -55.70
N GLU A 2 102.24 5.28 -55.53
CA GLU A 2 101.27 5.87 -54.58
C GLU A 2 99.82 6.03 -55.11
N PHE A 3 99.61 6.16 -56.42
CA PHE A 3 98.27 6.32 -57.01
C PHE A 3 97.34 5.11 -56.86
N SER A 4 97.88 3.88 -56.80
CA SER A 4 97.07 2.66 -56.70
C SER A 4 96.36 2.56 -55.34
N THR A 5 97.02 2.99 -54.26
CA THR A 5 96.48 3.00 -52.89
C THR A 5 95.27 3.92 -52.74
N ILE A 6 95.32 5.11 -53.36
CA ILE A 6 94.23 6.09 -53.31
C ILE A 6 92.97 5.56 -54.02
N VAL A 7 93.13 4.91 -55.18
CA VAL A 7 92.02 4.31 -55.93
C VAL A 7 91.34 3.18 -55.13
N ILE A 8 92.12 2.34 -54.46
CA ILE A 8 91.61 1.25 -53.60
C ILE A 8 90.82 1.83 -52.41
N ILE A 9 91.33 2.88 -51.76
CA ILE A 9 90.63 3.54 -50.64
C ILE A 9 89.30 4.13 -51.09
N ILE A 10 89.25 4.82 -52.23
CA ILE A 10 88.02 5.38 -52.79
C ILE A 10 87.00 4.27 -53.10
N ALA A 11 87.44 3.16 -53.72
CA ALA A 11 86.55 2.04 -54.02
C ALA A 11 85.94 1.41 -52.75
N VAL A 12 86.73 1.24 -51.69
CA VAL A 12 86.26 0.71 -50.39
C VAL A 12 85.26 1.69 -49.75
N VAL A 13 85.54 2.99 -49.75
CA VAL A 13 84.63 4.02 -49.21
C VAL A 13 83.29 4.01 -49.96
N VAL A 14 83.30 3.92 -51.29
CA VAL A 14 82.08 3.84 -52.11
C VAL A 14 81.27 2.57 -51.80
N ILE A 15 81.92 1.42 -51.64
CA ILE A 15 81.26 0.16 -51.27
C ILE A 15 80.61 0.25 -49.88
N VAL A 16 81.32 0.79 -48.89
CA VAL A 16 80.81 0.97 -47.53
C VAL A 16 79.63 1.94 -47.52
N PHE A 17 79.74 3.07 -48.23
CA PHE A 17 78.67 4.05 -48.34
C PHE A 17 77.41 3.48 -49.01
N TYR A 18 77.58 2.72 -50.10
CA TYR A 18 76.47 2.05 -50.78
C TYR A 18 75.81 0.96 -49.91
N SER A 19 76.60 0.24 -49.11
CA SER A 19 76.10 -0.73 -48.13
C SER A 19 75.25 -0.06 -47.04
N LEU A 20 75.70 1.08 -46.52
CA LEU A 20 74.96 1.88 -45.54
C LEU A 20 73.65 2.42 -46.11
N ILE A 21 73.66 2.95 -47.35
CA ILE A 21 72.44 3.40 -48.03
C ILE A 21 71.46 2.25 -48.24
N LYS A 22 71.93 1.09 -48.73
CA LYS A 22 71.09 -0.10 -48.91
C LYS A 22 70.46 -0.55 -47.60
N LYS A 23 71.24 -0.59 -46.52
CA LYS A 23 70.74 -0.96 -45.18
C LYS A 23 69.66 -0.01 -44.70
N GLY A 24 69.87 1.30 -44.82
CA GLY A 24 68.86 2.30 -44.46
C GLY A 24 67.58 2.20 -45.29
N VAL A 25 67.68 1.90 -46.59
CA VAL A 25 66.51 1.68 -47.47
C VAL A 25 65.75 0.40 -47.10
N ILE A 26 66.45 -0.68 -46.73
CA ILE A 26 65.83 -1.92 -46.28
C ILE A 26 65.10 -1.70 -44.95
N GLU A 27 65.77 -1.07 -43.97
CA GLU A 27 65.17 -0.75 -42.67
C GLU A 27 63.95 0.18 -42.81
N ALA A 28 64.00 1.15 -43.70
CA ALA A 28 62.86 2.03 -44.00
C ALA A 28 61.68 1.26 -44.60
N ARG A 29 61.93 0.34 -45.55
CA ARG A 29 60.89 -0.52 -46.13
C ARG A 29 60.30 -1.48 -45.11
N GLU A 30 61.12 -2.11 -44.28
CA GLU A 30 60.64 -2.99 -43.20
C GLU A 30 59.78 -2.21 -42.20
N ALA A 31 60.17 -0.98 -41.85
CA ALA A 31 59.36 -0.11 -41.00
C ALA A 31 58.03 0.29 -41.66
N GLU A 32 58.01 0.53 -42.97
CA GLU A 32 56.79 0.84 -43.71
C GLU A 32 55.84 -0.36 -43.80
N VAL A 33 56.36 -1.56 -44.11
CA VAL A 33 55.60 -2.82 -44.10
C VAL A 33 55.00 -3.06 -42.72
N LYS A 34 55.79 -2.92 -41.66
CA LYS A 34 55.31 -3.07 -40.28
C LYS A 34 54.20 -2.07 -39.93
N ARG A 35 54.32 -0.81 -40.38
CA ARG A 35 53.26 0.20 -40.20
C ARG A 35 51.97 -0.18 -40.93
N GLN A 36 52.08 -0.67 -42.16
CA GLN A 36 50.94 -1.15 -42.95
C GLN A 36 50.26 -2.36 -42.28
N GLU A 37 51.05 -3.33 -41.78
CA GLU A 37 50.53 -4.48 -41.04
C GLU A 37 49.82 -4.07 -39.74
N ASP A 38 50.42 -3.15 -38.97
CA ASP A 38 49.80 -2.62 -37.75
C ASP A 38 48.51 -1.85 -38.04
N GLU A 39 48.45 -1.12 -39.16
CA GLU A 39 47.25 -0.41 -39.60
C GLU A 39 46.14 -1.39 -39.98
N ILE A 40 46.43 -2.39 -40.81
CA ILE A 40 45.49 -3.46 -41.18
C ILE A 40 44.97 -4.16 -39.92
N ARG A 41 45.86 -4.52 -38.98
CA ARG A 41 45.47 -5.17 -37.72
C ARG A 41 44.55 -4.27 -36.88
N ARG A 42 44.82 -2.97 -36.80
CA ARG A 42 43.95 -2.00 -36.11
C ARG A 42 42.60 -1.88 -36.78
N GLU A 43 42.53 -1.89 -38.11
CA GLU A 43 41.27 -1.87 -38.85
C GLU A 43 40.44 -3.13 -38.62
N GLU A 44 41.06 -4.30 -38.67
CA GLU A 44 40.41 -5.57 -38.37
C GLU A 44 39.86 -5.60 -36.95
N GLN A 45 40.64 -5.14 -35.96
CA GLN A 45 40.18 -5.02 -34.58
C GLN A 45 39.00 -4.06 -34.44
N LYS A 46 39.02 -2.91 -35.14
CA LYS A 46 37.90 -1.97 -35.17
C LYS A 46 36.65 -2.60 -35.79
N LYS A 47 36.79 -3.38 -36.86
CA LYS A 47 35.67 -4.10 -37.51
C LYS A 47 35.07 -5.14 -36.56
N LYS A 48 35.91 -5.98 -35.92
CA LYS A 48 35.48 -6.99 -34.93
C LYS A 48 34.73 -6.36 -33.76
N ARG A 49 35.25 -5.29 -33.17
CA ARG A 49 34.57 -4.57 -32.08
C ARG A 49 33.21 -4.01 -32.49
N LYS A 50 33.10 -3.44 -33.70
CA LYS A 50 31.82 -2.92 -34.23
C LYS A 50 30.81 -4.05 -34.46
N GLU A 51 31.25 -5.21 -34.90
CA GLU A 51 30.39 -6.38 -35.10
C GLU A 51 29.91 -6.95 -33.75
N GLU A 52 30.81 -7.11 -32.78
CA GLU A 52 30.47 -7.51 -31.41
C GLU A 52 29.46 -6.55 -30.76
N GLU A 53 29.65 -5.25 -30.93
CA GLU A 53 28.73 -4.22 -30.42
C GLU A 53 27.34 -4.32 -31.08
N ARG A 54 27.28 -4.57 -32.39
CA ARG A 54 26.00 -4.80 -33.10
C ARG A 54 25.29 -6.04 -32.58
N ASN A 55 26.01 -7.16 -32.47
CA ASN A 55 25.48 -8.42 -31.95
C ASN A 55 24.99 -8.27 -30.50
N TYR A 56 25.72 -7.52 -29.67
CA TYR A 56 25.29 -7.20 -28.30
C TYR A 56 24.00 -6.38 -28.29
N ARG A 57 23.92 -5.31 -29.09
CA ARG A 57 22.72 -4.46 -29.18
C ARG A 57 21.50 -5.23 -29.69
N GLU A 58 21.67 -6.14 -30.63
CA GLU A 58 20.59 -6.99 -31.13
C GLU A 58 20.10 -7.98 -30.07
N LYS A 59 21.02 -8.65 -29.37
CA LYS A 59 20.67 -9.52 -28.24
C LYS A 59 19.93 -8.75 -27.15
N GLU A 60 20.37 -7.55 -26.82
CA GLU A 60 19.71 -6.73 -25.80
C GLU A 60 18.31 -6.29 -26.23
N LYS A 61 18.12 -5.90 -27.50
CA LYS A 61 16.79 -5.61 -28.05
C LYS A 61 15.85 -6.82 -27.95
N LEU A 62 16.35 -8.02 -28.23
CA LEU A 62 15.57 -9.26 -28.11
C LEU A 62 15.16 -9.53 -26.67
N ARG A 63 16.08 -9.39 -25.69
CA ARG A 63 15.77 -9.54 -24.26
C ARG A 63 14.72 -8.55 -23.78
N ILE A 64 14.84 -7.29 -24.19
CA ILE A 64 13.86 -6.25 -23.86
C ILE A 64 12.49 -6.56 -24.49
N ALA A 65 12.46 -7.02 -25.73
CA ALA A 65 11.21 -7.40 -26.41
C ALA A 65 10.54 -8.60 -25.74
N GLU A 66 11.31 -9.60 -25.34
CA GLU A 66 10.81 -10.78 -24.62
C GLU A 66 10.29 -10.40 -23.23
N ALA A 67 11.03 -9.60 -22.46
CA ALA A 67 10.60 -9.10 -21.15
C ALA A 67 9.29 -8.30 -21.28
N LYS A 68 9.15 -7.45 -22.31
CA LYS A 68 7.90 -6.73 -22.59
C LYS A 68 6.73 -7.67 -22.87
N ARG A 69 6.96 -8.75 -23.65
CA ARG A 69 5.92 -9.76 -23.93
C ARG A 69 5.50 -10.50 -22.67
N GLN A 70 6.45 -10.87 -21.80
CA GLN A 70 6.16 -11.54 -20.53
C GLN A 70 5.35 -10.63 -19.60
N ILE A 71 5.75 -9.36 -19.46
CA ILE A 71 5.01 -8.38 -18.65
C ILE A 71 3.59 -8.18 -19.17
N GLU A 72 3.41 -8.11 -20.50
CA GLU A 72 2.10 -7.93 -21.10
C GLU A 72 1.21 -9.18 -20.90
N ALA A 73 1.76 -10.37 -21.07
CA ALA A 73 1.04 -11.62 -20.79
C ALA A 73 0.63 -11.73 -19.32
N GLU A 74 1.50 -11.35 -18.39
CA GLU A 74 1.20 -11.33 -16.95
C GLU A 74 0.09 -10.32 -16.63
N LYS A 75 0.11 -9.14 -17.24
CA LYS A 75 -0.97 -8.14 -17.06
C LYS A 75 -2.32 -8.68 -17.53
N GLN A 76 -2.36 -9.29 -18.71
CA GLN A 76 -3.58 -9.89 -19.26
C GLN A 76 -4.10 -11.02 -18.38
N GLN A 77 -3.20 -11.86 -17.85
CA GLN A 77 -3.58 -12.91 -16.91
C GLN A 77 -4.16 -12.34 -15.61
N ARG A 78 -3.49 -11.37 -14.99
CA ARG A 78 -3.99 -10.71 -13.78
C ARG A 78 -5.33 -10.01 -14.00
N GLU A 79 -5.54 -9.41 -15.17
CA GLU A 79 -6.82 -8.80 -15.51
C GLU A 79 -7.94 -9.83 -15.62
N LYS A 80 -7.67 -10.96 -16.28
CA LYS A 80 -8.60 -12.10 -16.36
C LYS A 80 -8.95 -12.64 -14.97
N GLU A 81 -7.95 -12.87 -14.12
CA GLU A 81 -8.16 -13.33 -12.74
C GLU A 81 -9.02 -12.34 -11.93
N ARG A 82 -8.79 -11.03 -12.08
CA ARG A 82 -9.61 -9.99 -11.44
C ARG A 82 -11.05 -9.96 -11.94
N LEU A 83 -11.29 -10.25 -13.22
CA LEU A 83 -12.64 -10.35 -13.77
C LEU A 83 -13.36 -11.59 -13.23
N GLU A 84 -12.68 -12.74 -13.22
CA GLU A 84 -13.21 -13.99 -12.67
C GLU A 84 -13.54 -13.86 -11.17
N GLU A 85 -12.67 -13.21 -10.38
CA GLU A 85 -12.91 -12.93 -8.96
C GLU A 85 -14.15 -12.04 -8.76
N LYS A 86 -14.27 -10.96 -9.55
CA LYS A 86 -15.44 -10.07 -9.49
C LYS A 86 -16.73 -10.82 -9.83
N GLU A 87 -16.73 -11.66 -10.86
CA GLU A 87 -17.89 -12.47 -11.23
C GLU A 87 -18.25 -13.47 -10.13
N ALA A 88 -17.26 -14.11 -9.51
CA ALA A 88 -17.49 -15.02 -8.39
C ALA A 88 -18.12 -14.30 -7.18
N ILE A 89 -17.63 -13.10 -6.85
CA ILE A 89 -18.20 -12.26 -5.79
C ILE A 89 -19.64 -11.85 -6.12
N LEU A 90 -19.93 -11.48 -7.37
CA LEU A 90 -21.28 -11.10 -7.81
C LEU A 90 -22.24 -12.29 -7.69
N LYS A 91 -21.88 -13.47 -8.22
CA LYS A 91 -22.68 -14.69 -8.12
C LYS A 91 -22.94 -15.10 -6.67
N ALA A 92 -21.91 -15.02 -5.82
CA ALA A 92 -22.05 -15.31 -4.38
C ALA A 92 -22.98 -14.31 -3.68
N ASN A 93 -22.90 -13.02 -4.03
CA ASN A 93 -23.77 -11.98 -3.50
C ASN A 93 -25.23 -12.15 -3.97
N GLU A 94 -25.46 -12.50 -5.23
CA GLU A 94 -26.79 -12.80 -5.77
C GLU A 94 -27.43 -13.99 -5.07
N LYS A 95 -26.66 -15.09 -4.91
CA LYS A 95 -27.11 -16.28 -4.16
C LYS A 95 -27.45 -15.93 -2.71
N ARG A 96 -26.55 -15.22 -2.01
CA ARG A 96 -26.83 -14.77 -0.63
C ARG A 96 -28.09 -13.90 -0.55
N LYS A 97 -28.32 -13.04 -1.54
CA LYS A 97 -29.51 -12.19 -1.60
C LYS A 97 -30.78 -13.03 -1.82
N SER A 98 -30.74 -14.04 -2.70
CA SER A 98 -31.89 -14.93 -2.90
C SER A 98 -32.21 -15.71 -1.63
N ASP A 99 -31.19 -16.28 -0.97
CA ASP A 99 -31.36 -17.08 0.25
C ASP A 99 -32.02 -16.24 1.37
N LEU A 100 -31.58 -14.99 1.55
CA LEU A 100 -32.17 -14.06 2.53
C LEU A 100 -33.61 -13.65 2.18
N VAL A 101 -33.93 -13.53 0.88
CA VAL A 101 -35.28 -13.21 0.41
C VAL A 101 -36.23 -14.39 0.62
N GLU A 102 -35.73 -15.61 0.46
CA GLU A 102 -36.47 -16.84 0.74
C GLU A 102 -36.71 -17.01 2.25
N GLU A 103 -35.68 -16.82 3.10
CA GLU A 103 -35.81 -17.01 4.55
C GLU A 103 -36.67 -15.92 5.22
N TYR A 104 -36.52 -14.65 4.82
CA TYR A 104 -37.13 -13.51 5.53
C TYR A 104 -38.20 -12.76 4.73
N GLY A 105 -38.45 -13.17 3.49
CA GLY A 105 -39.35 -12.48 2.57
C GLY A 105 -38.72 -11.27 1.87
N LYS A 106 -39.28 -10.91 0.71
CA LYS A 106 -38.72 -9.92 -0.24
C LYS A 106 -38.29 -8.59 0.41
N LYS A 107 -39.14 -8.01 1.28
CA LYS A 107 -38.89 -6.69 1.90
C LYS A 107 -37.79 -6.75 2.95
N ILE A 108 -37.86 -7.72 3.87
CA ILE A 108 -36.90 -7.85 4.98
C ILE A 108 -35.57 -8.44 4.48
N GLY A 109 -35.60 -9.51 3.69
CA GLY A 109 -34.40 -10.14 3.13
C GLY A 109 -33.53 -9.16 2.33
N SER A 110 -34.16 -8.35 1.46
CA SER A 110 -33.45 -7.29 0.73
C SER A 110 -32.84 -6.23 1.66
N ALA A 111 -33.51 -5.91 2.76
CA ALA A 111 -33.00 -4.95 3.75
C ALA A 111 -31.82 -5.53 4.55
N VAL A 112 -31.88 -6.80 4.96
CA VAL A 112 -30.75 -7.51 5.62
C VAL A 112 -29.53 -7.52 4.71
N PHE A 113 -29.71 -7.92 3.43
CA PHE A 113 -28.63 -7.92 2.44
C PHE A 113 -27.99 -6.54 2.26
N SER A 114 -28.81 -5.49 2.26
CA SER A 114 -28.36 -4.10 2.11
C SER A 114 -27.82 -3.46 3.41
N LYS A 115 -27.71 -4.22 4.51
CA LYS A 115 -27.33 -3.72 5.85
C LYS A 115 -28.22 -2.58 6.33
N ARG A 116 -29.53 -2.68 6.06
CA ARG A 116 -30.56 -1.72 6.49
C ARG A 116 -31.47 -2.37 7.52
N VAL A 117 -32.04 -1.52 8.37
CA VAL A 117 -33.02 -1.90 9.37
C VAL A 117 -34.39 -1.39 8.91
N VAL A 118 -35.40 -2.23 8.99
CA VAL A 118 -36.80 -1.87 8.69
C VAL A 118 -37.69 -2.34 9.83
N LEU A 119 -38.86 -1.71 9.95
CA LEU A 119 -39.88 -2.07 10.94
C LEU A 119 -40.30 -3.53 10.78
N GLY A 120 -40.52 -4.21 11.91
CA GLY A 120 -40.88 -5.64 11.95
C GLY A 120 -39.71 -6.62 11.85
N MET A 121 -38.47 -6.16 11.72
CA MET A 121 -37.31 -7.04 11.81
C MET A 121 -37.17 -7.63 13.22
N SER A 122 -36.82 -8.91 13.33
CA SER A 122 -36.50 -9.53 14.61
C SER A 122 -35.09 -9.15 15.07
N LYS A 123 -34.79 -9.33 16.37
CA LYS A 123 -33.41 -9.17 16.93
C LYS A 123 -32.36 -9.97 16.15
N LYS A 124 -32.68 -11.20 15.69
CA LYS A 124 -31.78 -12.04 14.87
C LYS A 124 -31.47 -11.37 13.53
N MET A 125 -32.50 -10.94 12.81
CA MET A 125 -32.37 -10.26 11.50
C MET A 125 -31.56 -8.96 11.60
N VAL A 126 -31.77 -8.19 12.68
CA VAL A 126 -30.99 -6.97 12.92
C VAL A 126 -29.51 -7.30 13.15
N ARG A 127 -29.21 -8.34 13.93
CA ARG A 127 -27.83 -8.80 14.17
C ARG A 127 -27.16 -9.29 12.89
N GLU A 128 -27.89 -9.97 12.01
CA GLU A 128 -27.36 -10.41 10.72
C GLU A 128 -27.12 -9.26 9.74
N SER A 129 -28.02 -8.26 9.75
CA SER A 129 -27.93 -7.06 8.90
C SER A 129 -26.81 -6.12 9.35
N MET A 130 -26.77 -5.79 10.64
CA MET A 130 -25.93 -4.72 11.20
C MET A 130 -24.70 -5.25 11.94
N GLY A 131 -24.64 -6.55 12.24
CA GLY A 131 -23.64 -7.16 13.10
C GLY A 131 -23.99 -7.05 14.59
N LYS A 132 -22.97 -7.28 15.43
CA LYS A 132 -23.08 -7.17 16.89
C LYS A 132 -23.22 -5.70 17.29
N ALA A 133 -24.21 -5.39 18.13
CA ALA A 133 -24.36 -4.05 18.68
C ALA A 133 -23.20 -3.73 19.64
N LYS A 134 -22.88 -2.44 19.80
CA LYS A 134 -21.91 -2.01 20.81
C LYS A 134 -22.46 -2.15 22.22
N TYR A 135 -23.76 -1.91 22.37
CA TYR A 135 -24.47 -2.08 23.61
C TYR A 135 -25.86 -2.66 23.32
N GLU A 136 -26.19 -3.76 24.01
CA GLU A 136 -27.48 -4.45 23.91
C GLU A 136 -28.23 -4.27 25.23
N GLY A 137 -29.19 -3.33 25.25
CA GLY A 137 -30.19 -3.27 26.31
C GLY A 137 -31.30 -4.31 26.09
N SER A 138 -32.24 -4.39 27.05
CA SER A 138 -33.43 -5.24 26.94
C SER A 138 -34.22 -4.93 25.66
N ASP A 139 -34.52 -3.64 25.48
CA ASP A 139 -35.46 -3.17 24.45
C ASP A 139 -34.83 -2.17 23.49
N LYS A 140 -33.57 -1.75 23.73
CA LYS A 140 -32.86 -0.82 22.86
C LYS A 140 -31.44 -1.30 22.59
N TRP A 141 -31.06 -1.37 21.32
CA TRP A 141 -29.71 -1.70 20.88
C TRP A 141 -29.06 -0.49 20.23
N TYR A 142 -27.75 -0.35 20.45
CA TYR A 142 -26.98 0.82 20.04
C TYR A 142 -25.80 0.41 19.17
N TYR A 143 -25.69 1.07 18.02
CA TYR A 143 -24.71 0.80 16.98
C TYR A 143 -23.88 2.06 16.69
N GLY A 144 -22.68 1.86 16.14
CA GLY A 144 -21.84 2.93 15.61
C GLY A 144 -20.35 2.61 15.67
N LYS A 145 -19.53 3.27 14.86
CA LYS A 145 -18.09 2.99 14.77
C LYS A 145 -17.31 3.57 15.95
N LYS A 146 -17.44 4.88 16.19
CA LYS A 146 -16.77 5.59 17.29
C LYS A 146 -17.73 5.82 18.45
N ARG A 147 -18.78 6.61 18.24
CA ARG A 147 -19.91 6.81 19.17
C ARG A 147 -21.13 6.05 18.69
N PHE A 148 -22.19 6.06 19.49
CA PHE A 148 -23.50 5.59 19.02
C PHE A 148 -24.04 6.52 17.94
N ASP A 149 -24.30 5.99 16.75
CA ASP A 149 -24.89 6.72 15.61
C ASP A 149 -26.33 6.26 15.32
N LYS A 150 -26.70 5.06 15.75
CA LYS A 150 -28.00 4.45 15.47
C LYS A 150 -28.52 3.70 16.69
N CYS A 151 -29.80 3.91 16.99
CA CYS A 151 -30.54 3.18 18.01
C CYS A 151 -31.67 2.43 17.35
N ILE A 152 -31.90 1.23 17.86
CA ILE A 152 -32.99 0.37 17.42
C ILE A 152 -33.77 -0.02 18.65
N GLN A 153 -35.05 0.36 18.68
CA GLN A 153 -35.97 0.00 19.75
C GLN A 153 -36.82 -1.20 19.32
N PHE A 154 -36.91 -2.16 20.22
CA PHE A 154 -37.65 -3.39 20.06
C PHE A 154 -38.85 -3.40 20.99
N GLU A 155 -39.95 -3.97 20.51
CA GLU A 155 -41.11 -4.35 21.31
C GLU A 155 -41.49 -5.77 20.91
N LYS A 156 -41.72 -6.67 21.88
CA LYS A 156 -41.99 -8.10 21.60
C LYS A 156 -40.98 -8.72 20.62
N HIS A 157 -39.70 -8.38 20.79
CA HIS A 157 -38.56 -8.82 19.94
C HIS A 157 -38.55 -8.31 18.49
N MET A 158 -39.44 -7.39 18.12
CA MET A 158 -39.54 -6.82 16.78
C MET A 158 -39.15 -5.33 16.76
N VAL A 159 -38.54 -4.85 15.69
CA VAL A 159 -38.18 -3.44 15.52
C VAL A 159 -39.42 -2.58 15.39
N VAL A 160 -39.60 -1.65 16.32
CA VAL A 160 -40.68 -0.64 16.31
C VAL A 160 -40.18 0.73 15.88
N LYS A 161 -38.94 1.07 16.23
CA LYS A 161 -38.35 2.36 15.88
C LYS A 161 -36.85 2.19 15.62
N HIS A 162 -36.35 2.88 14.60
CA HIS A 162 -34.92 3.10 14.45
C HIS A 162 -34.68 4.58 14.15
N SER A 163 -33.71 5.18 14.82
CA SER A 163 -33.37 6.59 14.65
C SER A 163 -31.88 6.81 14.90
N LYS A 164 -31.42 8.02 14.61
CA LYS A 164 -30.12 8.47 15.12
C LYS A 164 -30.19 8.52 16.65
N CYS A 165 -29.09 8.18 17.31
CA CYS A 165 -28.99 8.34 18.76
C CYS A 165 -28.43 9.70 19.13
N ASP A 166 -28.89 10.16 20.29
CA ASP A 166 -28.20 11.20 21.04
C ASP A 166 -26.89 10.63 21.60
N ASP A 167 -25.89 11.49 21.66
CA ASP A 167 -24.54 11.15 22.12
C ASP A 167 -24.57 10.68 23.60
N ILE A 168 -25.31 11.41 24.45
CA ILE A 168 -25.59 11.09 25.85
C ILE A 168 -27.06 11.40 26.15
N TRP A 169 -27.71 10.52 26.92
CA TRP A 169 -29.10 10.71 27.37
C TRP A 169 -29.21 10.46 28.89
N LEU A 170 -30.28 10.98 29.50
CA LEU A 170 -30.58 10.76 30.92
C LEU A 170 -30.90 9.29 31.19
N ASP A 171 -30.50 8.78 32.34
CA ASP A 171 -30.61 7.37 32.75
C ASP A 171 -29.85 6.39 31.83
N MET A 172 -28.89 6.88 31.04
CA MET A 172 -27.95 6.02 30.35
C MET A 172 -27.14 5.22 31.38
N PRO A 173 -27.08 3.88 31.29
CA PRO A 173 -26.26 3.09 32.20
C PRO A 173 -24.77 3.28 31.92
N ARG A 174 -23.95 3.24 32.97
CA ARG A 174 -22.48 3.38 32.88
C ARG A 174 -21.86 2.48 31.81
N ALA A 175 -22.36 1.25 31.66
CA ALA A 175 -21.87 0.32 30.65
C ALA A 175 -22.11 0.82 29.21
N ALA A 176 -23.27 1.42 28.93
CA ALA A 176 -23.57 2.01 27.62
C ALA A 176 -22.68 3.25 27.36
N LEU A 177 -22.47 4.07 28.38
CA LEU A 177 -21.59 5.23 28.30
C LEU A 177 -20.16 4.81 27.94
N ILE A 178 -19.62 3.80 28.64
CA ILE A 178 -18.28 3.26 28.37
C ILE A 178 -18.22 2.61 26.98
N ALA A 179 -19.27 1.93 26.53
CA ALA A 179 -19.33 1.36 25.19
C ALA A 179 -19.32 2.43 24.07
N SER A 180 -19.86 3.63 24.34
CA SER A 180 -19.90 4.75 23.40
C SER A 180 -18.61 5.59 23.43
N TYR A 181 -18.17 6.01 24.62
CA TYR A 181 -17.06 6.95 24.81
C TYR A 181 -15.72 6.29 25.14
N GLY A 182 -15.71 5.00 25.45
CA GLY A 182 -14.55 4.29 25.97
C GLY A 182 -14.41 4.40 27.49
N LYS A 183 -13.27 3.95 28.01
CA LYS A 183 -12.96 4.09 29.43
C LYS A 183 -12.74 5.58 29.76
N PRO A 184 -13.25 6.06 30.91
CA PRO A 184 -12.98 7.42 31.36
C PRO A 184 -11.48 7.60 31.65
N ASP A 185 -11.00 8.83 31.45
CA ASP A 185 -9.61 9.20 31.70
C ASP A 185 -9.34 9.45 33.18
N ASP A 186 -10.38 9.88 33.91
CA ASP A 186 -10.37 10.05 35.37
C ASP A 186 -11.78 9.83 35.95
N GLU A 187 -11.85 9.41 37.21
CA GLU A 187 -13.11 9.19 37.92
C GLU A 187 -13.05 9.72 39.36
N LYS A 188 -14.07 10.46 39.77
CA LYS A 188 -14.27 10.89 41.16
C LYS A 188 -15.52 10.25 41.73
N LYS A 189 -15.36 9.54 42.85
CA LYS A 189 -16.44 8.81 43.52
C LYS A 189 -16.77 9.43 44.87
N THR A 190 -18.05 9.64 45.14
CA THR A 190 -18.58 10.01 46.45
C THR A 190 -19.62 8.99 46.86
N VAL A 191 -19.34 8.24 47.91
CA VAL A 191 -20.24 7.21 48.45
C VAL A 191 -20.96 7.78 49.64
N THR A 192 -22.29 7.72 49.63
CA THR A 192 -23.13 8.06 50.78
C THR A 192 -23.94 6.83 51.19
N LYS A 193 -24.60 6.88 52.36
CA LYS A 193 -25.46 5.79 52.83
C LYS A 193 -26.61 5.47 51.85
N LYS A 194 -27.06 6.45 51.06
CA LYS A 194 -28.23 6.33 50.17
C LYS A 194 -27.89 6.18 48.69
N SER A 195 -26.76 6.72 48.25
CA SER A 195 -26.41 6.69 46.82
C SER A 195 -24.91 6.79 46.56
N VAL A 196 -24.51 6.33 45.37
CA VAL A 196 -23.14 6.44 44.85
C VAL A 196 -23.13 7.46 43.72
N LYS A 197 -22.49 8.60 43.95
CA LYS A 197 -22.30 9.64 42.94
C LYS A 197 -20.93 9.48 42.30
N LEU A 198 -20.91 9.38 40.97
CA LEU A 198 -19.69 9.30 40.16
C LEU A 198 -19.60 10.50 39.23
N ARG A 199 -18.39 11.02 39.07
CA ARG A 199 -18.03 12.00 38.03
C ARG A 199 -16.96 11.38 37.14
N LEU A 200 -17.28 11.19 35.88
CA LEU A 200 -16.39 10.60 34.88
C LEU A 200 -15.89 11.71 33.95
N TYR A 201 -14.58 11.77 33.75
CA TYR A 201 -13.94 12.77 32.92
C TYR A 201 -13.40 12.14 31.64
N TYR A 202 -13.61 12.83 30.51
CA TYR A 202 -13.21 12.36 29.18
C TYR A 202 -12.49 13.44 28.37
N GLY A 203 -11.59 13.01 27.50
CA GLY A 203 -10.89 13.86 26.54
C GLY A 203 -9.91 14.80 27.22
N TRP A 204 -8.99 14.24 28.01
CA TRP A 204 -7.98 15.04 28.69
C TRP A 204 -6.95 15.65 27.73
N ARG A 205 -6.42 16.82 28.09
CA ARG A 205 -5.32 17.51 27.42
C ARG A 205 -4.42 18.20 28.45
N PHE A 206 -3.16 18.42 28.11
CA PHE A 206 -2.29 19.30 28.90
C PHE A 206 -2.52 20.76 28.52
N THR A 207 -2.60 21.63 29.53
CA THR A 207 -2.61 23.09 29.35
C THR A 207 -1.18 23.62 29.19
N ARG A 208 -1.03 24.91 28.86
CA ARG A 208 0.28 25.58 28.83
C ARG A 208 1.00 25.55 30.19
N GLN A 209 0.25 25.41 31.29
CA GLN A 209 0.78 25.30 32.65
C GLN A 209 1.05 23.85 33.05
N MET A 210 1.04 22.90 32.11
CA MET A 210 1.23 21.46 32.35
C MET A 210 0.21 20.85 33.32
N THR A 211 -0.95 21.48 33.49
CA THR A 211 -2.08 20.92 34.24
C THR A 211 -2.99 20.11 33.31
N LYS A 212 -3.69 19.10 33.85
CA LYS A 212 -4.68 18.33 33.09
C LYS A 212 -6.00 19.09 33.05
N ALA A 213 -6.45 19.42 31.85
CA ALA A 213 -7.82 19.85 31.58
C ALA A 213 -8.58 18.73 30.88
N TYR A 214 -9.88 18.63 31.14
CA TYR A 214 -10.74 17.62 30.53
C TYR A 214 -11.76 18.33 29.66
N LYS A 215 -12.18 17.68 28.57
CA LYS A 215 -13.18 18.23 27.65
C LYS A 215 -14.61 17.98 28.12
N PHE A 216 -14.84 16.96 28.94
CA PHE A 216 -16.19 16.52 29.27
C PHE A 216 -16.29 15.92 30.66
N GLU A 217 -17.33 16.27 31.41
CA GLU A 217 -17.71 15.64 32.68
C GLU A 217 -19.09 14.99 32.54
N VAL A 218 -19.20 13.71 32.85
CA VAL A 218 -20.48 12.99 33.01
C VAL A 218 -20.72 12.73 34.49
N ARG A 219 -21.91 13.10 34.98
CA ARG A 219 -22.36 12.84 36.35
C ARG A 219 -23.29 11.64 36.36
N LEU A 220 -22.99 10.66 37.20
CA LEU A 220 -23.81 9.47 37.41
C LEU A 220 -24.26 9.39 38.87
N ASP A 221 -25.48 8.93 39.09
CA ASP A 221 -26.01 8.54 40.40
C ASP A 221 -26.46 7.08 40.31
N ASN A 222 -25.92 6.21 41.15
CA ASN A 222 -26.14 4.76 41.10
C ASN A 222 -25.93 4.15 39.70
N ASP A 223 -24.80 4.50 39.05
CA ASP A 223 -24.41 4.05 37.71
C ASP A 223 -25.35 4.48 36.55
N LEU A 224 -26.27 5.41 36.79
CA LEU A 224 -27.13 6.02 35.78
C LEU A 224 -26.74 7.48 35.54
N VAL A 225 -26.66 7.89 34.28
CA VAL A 225 -26.32 9.29 33.92
C VAL A 225 -27.44 10.24 34.35
N VAL A 226 -27.11 11.18 35.23
CA VAL A 226 -28.02 12.23 35.70
C VAL A 226 -27.78 13.59 35.05
N GLY A 227 -26.62 13.75 34.40
CA GLY A 227 -26.30 14.96 33.65
C GLY A 227 -24.87 14.97 33.14
N TRP A 228 -24.57 15.91 32.28
CA TRP A 228 -23.23 16.08 31.71
C TRP A 228 -22.93 17.56 31.48
N LYS A 229 -21.64 17.89 31.36
CA LYS A 229 -21.17 19.24 31.11
C LYS A 229 -19.94 19.20 30.21
N GLU A 230 -19.93 20.03 29.18
CA GLU A 230 -18.73 20.30 28.41
C GLU A 230 -17.79 21.21 29.21
N LEU A 231 -16.52 20.83 29.21
CA LEU A 231 -15.42 21.51 29.89
C LEU A 231 -14.43 22.02 28.81
N GLU A 232 -13.50 22.89 29.21
CA GLU A 232 -12.57 23.59 28.29
C GLU A 232 -11.35 22.77 27.85
#